data_AF-A0AAD6YWQ1-F1
#
_entry.id   AF-A0AAD6YWQ1-F1
#
_cell.length_a   1.000
_cell.length_b   1.000
_cell.length_c   1.000
_cell.angle_alpha   90.00
_cell.angle_beta   90.00
_cell.angle_gamma   90.00
#
_symmetry.space_group_name_H-M   'P 1'
#
loop_
_entity.id
_entity.type
_entity.pdbx_description
1 polymer ?
#
loop_
_entity_poly.entity_id
_entity_poly.type
_entity_poly.pdbx_seq_one_letter_code
_entity_poly.pdbx_strand_id
1 'polypeptide(L)'
;MHLILNLFDLFLSLWTGTIDCDVSDSVAEWLWAVLVDEIWEKHGERVAAVTPYLPGSFDRPPRNIAKKINSGYKAQEGLTYLFGLGPGLLYGILPEVYFRHYCKIVRGFRLTYQRKISRAEVVETHQIFCEAHEEFEDLYYQRKVSRLHFCRQSLHNLLHEAPETIRLGPGAYHSQWTMERTIGNLGEEMKQHSDPYTNLSRRGIRHAQVNALKSLIPDLEPDPELPRGSEDVGGGYILKRAKDEFSQVIRGVQGDAIKDYLEAVTEETYPEGFLPSLQRWARLQLPNGQIARGAWKEKQKALHKVRMARNVRVGRFL
;
A
#
# COMPACT_ATOMS: atom_id res chain seq x y z
N MET A 1 -0.79 -12.62 -4.31
CA MET A 1 -1.12 -11.65 -5.40
C MET A 1 -2.43 -12.02 -6.08
N HIS A 2 -2.60 -13.28 -6.51
CA HIS A 2 -3.81 -13.72 -7.20
C HIS A 2 -5.09 -13.64 -6.36
N LEU A 3 -5.05 -13.96 -5.06
CA LEU A 3 -6.21 -13.80 -4.18
C LEU A 3 -6.75 -12.36 -4.21
N ILE A 4 -5.86 -11.37 -4.08
CA ILE A 4 -6.21 -9.95 -4.13
C ILE A 4 -6.87 -9.58 -5.46
N LEU A 5 -6.28 -10.03 -6.58
CA LEU A 5 -6.83 -9.79 -7.90
C LEU A 5 -8.22 -10.38 -8.06
N ASN A 6 -8.41 -11.62 -7.61
CA ASN A 6 -9.69 -12.32 -7.74
C ASN A 6 -10.77 -11.73 -6.83
N LEU A 7 -10.42 -11.29 -5.62
CA LEU A 7 -11.35 -10.57 -4.74
C LEU A 7 -11.70 -9.19 -5.33
N PHE A 8 -10.72 -8.47 -5.85
CA PHE A 8 -10.95 -7.19 -6.52
C PHE A 8 -11.87 -7.35 -7.72
N ASP A 9 -11.62 -8.35 -8.58
CA ASP A 9 -12.45 -8.65 -9.73
C ASP A 9 -13.87 -9.07 -9.33
N LEU A 10 -14.01 -9.96 -8.33
CA LEU A 10 -15.32 -10.38 -7.81
C LEU A 10 -16.13 -9.20 -7.28
N PHE A 11 -15.59 -8.44 -6.32
CA PHE A 11 -16.35 -7.35 -5.71
C PHE A 11 -16.62 -6.22 -6.69
N LEU A 12 -15.66 -5.89 -7.55
CA LEU A 12 -15.87 -4.85 -8.54
C LEU A 12 -16.97 -5.26 -9.52
N SER A 13 -16.92 -6.48 -10.07
CA SER A 13 -17.94 -6.97 -11.01
C SER A 13 -19.33 -7.08 -10.39
N LEU A 14 -19.43 -7.42 -9.10
CA LEU A 14 -20.68 -7.35 -8.35
C LEU A 14 -21.19 -5.90 -8.29
N TRP A 15 -20.37 -4.97 -7.82
CA TRP A 15 -20.80 -3.58 -7.61
C TRP A 15 -21.05 -2.81 -8.90
N THR A 16 -20.42 -3.19 -10.02
CA THR A 16 -20.71 -2.64 -11.34
C THR A 16 -21.82 -3.39 -12.07
N GLY A 17 -22.33 -4.49 -11.51
CA GLY A 17 -23.33 -5.34 -12.16
C GLY A 17 -22.84 -6.02 -13.44
N THR A 18 -21.53 -6.19 -13.61
CA THR A 18 -20.91 -6.77 -14.82
C THR A 18 -20.50 -8.22 -14.65
N ILE A 19 -20.68 -8.82 -13.46
CA ILE A 19 -20.57 -10.26 -13.31
C ILE A 19 -21.64 -10.95 -14.16
N ASP A 20 -21.33 -12.12 -14.71
CA ASP A 20 -22.28 -12.86 -15.55
C ASP A 20 -23.64 -13.00 -14.86
N CYS A 21 -24.73 -12.81 -15.60
CA CYS A 21 -26.09 -12.96 -15.10
C CYS A 21 -26.71 -14.19 -15.75
N ASP A 22 -27.17 -15.14 -14.94
CA ASP A 22 -27.92 -16.29 -15.45
C ASP A 22 -29.26 -15.84 -16.05
N VAL A 23 -29.78 -16.61 -16.99
CA VAL A 23 -31.04 -16.31 -17.71
C VAL A 23 -32.24 -16.23 -16.75
N SER A 24 -32.17 -16.93 -15.61
CA SER A 24 -33.21 -16.93 -14.57
C SER A 24 -32.98 -15.90 -13.45
N ASP A 25 -31.98 -15.03 -13.59
CA ASP A 25 -31.71 -13.92 -12.67
C ASP A 25 -31.80 -12.56 -13.38
N SER A 26 -31.79 -11.48 -12.61
CA SER A 26 -31.85 -10.12 -13.16
C SER A 26 -30.95 -9.17 -12.39
N VAL A 27 -30.10 -8.45 -13.13
CA VAL A 27 -29.24 -7.38 -12.61
C VAL A 27 -30.06 -6.27 -11.93
N ALA A 28 -31.31 -6.05 -12.37
CA ALA A 28 -32.19 -5.06 -11.76
C ALA A 28 -32.56 -5.39 -10.30
N GLU A 29 -32.43 -6.65 -9.87
CA GLU A 29 -32.65 -7.08 -8.48
C GLU A 29 -31.40 -6.91 -7.59
N TRP A 30 -30.25 -6.57 -8.17
CA TRP A 30 -28.98 -6.53 -7.45
C TRP A 30 -28.80 -5.18 -6.75
N LEU A 31 -29.26 -5.08 -5.50
CA LEU A 31 -29.16 -3.87 -4.68
C LEU A 31 -27.72 -3.37 -4.47
N TRP A 32 -26.73 -4.24 -4.64
CA TRP A 32 -25.32 -3.92 -4.52
C TRP A 32 -24.69 -3.37 -5.81
N ALA A 33 -25.37 -3.48 -6.97
CA ALA A 33 -24.89 -3.01 -8.27
C ALA A 33 -25.04 -1.49 -8.43
N VAL A 34 -24.34 -0.74 -7.57
CA VAL A 34 -24.48 0.72 -7.43
C VAL A 34 -23.48 1.53 -8.26
N LEU A 35 -22.39 0.91 -8.71
CA LEU A 35 -21.34 1.53 -9.52
C LEU A 35 -21.69 1.40 -11.00
N VAL A 36 -22.78 2.03 -11.41
CA VAL A 36 -23.28 2.06 -12.79
C VAL A 36 -23.34 3.50 -13.32
N ASP A 37 -23.33 3.65 -14.64
CA ASP A 37 -23.49 4.92 -15.35
C ASP A 37 -22.64 6.08 -14.76
N GLU A 38 -23.27 7.21 -14.45
CA GLU A 38 -22.59 8.41 -13.95
C GLU A 38 -21.93 8.18 -12.57
N ILE A 39 -22.48 7.28 -11.73
CA ILE A 39 -21.88 6.93 -10.45
C ILE A 39 -20.53 6.24 -10.68
N TRP A 40 -20.47 5.33 -11.65
CA TRP A 40 -19.22 4.65 -12.00
C TRP A 40 -18.15 5.60 -12.50
N GLU A 41 -18.51 6.52 -13.40
CA GLU A 41 -17.59 7.53 -13.94
C GLU A 41 -17.05 8.45 -12.85
N LYS A 42 -17.94 9.02 -12.02
CA LYS A 42 -17.57 9.87 -10.88
C LYS A 42 -16.71 9.12 -9.86
N HIS A 43 -17.01 7.86 -9.60
CA HIS A 43 -16.21 7.03 -8.69
C HIS A 43 -14.80 6.81 -9.23
N GLY A 44 -14.67 6.51 -10.52
CA GLY A 44 -13.39 6.42 -11.20
C GLY A 44 -12.56 7.71 -11.10
N GLU A 45 -13.20 8.87 -11.23
CA GLU A 45 -12.54 10.18 -11.06
C GLU A 45 -12.07 10.41 -9.62
N ARG A 46 -12.91 10.08 -8.64
CA ARG A 46 -12.53 10.14 -7.21
C ARG A 46 -11.33 9.25 -6.90
N VAL A 47 -11.28 8.03 -7.45
CA VAL A 47 -10.14 7.12 -7.27
C VAL A 47 -8.85 7.77 -7.77
N ALA A 48 -8.86 8.36 -8.97
CA ALA A 48 -7.70 9.06 -9.51
C ALA A 48 -7.30 10.29 -8.69
N ALA A 49 -8.29 11.03 -8.18
CA ALA A 49 -8.11 12.24 -7.38
C ALA A 49 -7.42 11.99 -6.03
N VAL A 50 -7.35 10.74 -5.56
CA VAL A 50 -6.62 10.37 -4.33
C VAL A 50 -5.10 10.40 -4.53
N THR A 51 -4.60 10.36 -5.77
CA THR A 51 -3.16 10.31 -6.09
C THR A 51 -2.29 11.26 -5.26
N PRO A 52 -2.63 12.55 -5.09
CA PRO A 52 -1.81 13.49 -4.32
C PRO A 52 -1.70 13.18 -2.83
N TYR A 53 -2.66 12.43 -2.29
CA TYR A 53 -2.78 12.10 -0.87
C TYR A 53 -2.15 10.75 -0.52
N LEU A 54 -1.74 9.97 -1.53
CA LEU A 54 -0.96 8.75 -1.33
C LEU A 54 0.53 9.08 -1.28
N PRO A 55 1.26 8.71 -0.22
CA PRO A 55 2.71 8.87 -0.20
C PRO A 55 3.39 8.07 -1.31
N GLY A 56 4.60 8.45 -1.70
CA GLY A 56 5.40 7.73 -2.70
C GLY A 56 5.78 6.30 -2.29
N SER A 57 5.65 5.94 -1.01
CA SER A 57 5.82 4.56 -0.53
C SER A 57 4.75 3.60 -1.09
N PHE A 58 3.61 4.14 -1.53
CA PHE A 58 2.61 3.42 -2.31
C PHE A 58 2.96 3.58 -3.79
N ASP A 59 4.00 2.84 -4.21
CA ASP A 59 4.69 2.88 -5.51
C ASP A 59 3.81 3.43 -6.66
N ARG A 60 2.78 2.66 -7.06
CA ARG A 60 1.83 3.05 -8.10
C ARG A 60 0.48 3.49 -7.50
N PRO A 61 0.03 4.75 -7.73
CA PRO A 61 -1.33 5.15 -7.36
C PRO A 61 -2.37 4.39 -8.21
N PRO A 62 -3.54 4.05 -7.63
CA PRO A 62 -4.72 3.69 -8.40
C PRO A 62 -5.07 4.76 -9.43
N ARG A 63 -5.14 4.37 -10.71
CA ARG A 63 -5.68 5.21 -11.79
C ARG A 63 -7.20 5.23 -11.76
N ASN A 64 -7.81 6.05 -12.62
CA ASN A 64 -9.26 6.04 -12.83
C ASN A 64 -9.71 4.63 -13.25
N ILE A 65 -10.38 3.93 -12.35
CA ILE A 65 -10.80 2.53 -12.52
C ILE A 65 -11.81 2.38 -13.66
N ALA A 66 -12.76 3.31 -13.80
CA ALA A 66 -13.74 3.29 -14.88
C ALA A 66 -13.10 3.36 -16.27
N LYS A 67 -12.00 4.10 -16.41
CA LYS A 67 -11.30 4.25 -17.70
C LYS A 67 -10.19 3.22 -17.94
N LYS A 68 -9.69 2.55 -16.90
CA LYS A 68 -8.44 1.76 -16.98
C LYS A 68 -8.58 0.29 -16.62
N ILE A 69 -9.73 -0.17 -16.13
CA ILE A 69 -9.93 -1.57 -15.73
C ILE A 69 -9.53 -2.55 -16.85
N ASN A 70 -9.95 -2.27 -18.09
CA ASN A 70 -9.68 -3.11 -19.27
C ASN A 70 -8.35 -2.80 -19.99
N SER A 71 -7.53 -1.88 -19.48
CA SER A 71 -6.27 -1.46 -20.13
C SER A 71 -5.04 -1.59 -19.21
N GLY A 72 -4.96 -2.75 -18.55
CA GLY A 72 -3.79 -3.12 -17.74
C GLY A 72 -3.80 -2.48 -16.36
N TYR A 73 -4.95 -2.48 -15.69
CA TYR A 73 -5.05 -2.15 -14.27
C TYR A 73 -4.27 -3.17 -13.44
N LYS A 74 -3.31 -2.71 -12.63
CA LYS A 74 -2.36 -3.62 -11.97
C LYS A 74 -2.91 -4.14 -10.65
N ALA A 75 -2.47 -5.34 -10.27
CA ALA A 75 -2.81 -5.97 -8.99
C ALA A 75 -2.54 -5.06 -7.78
N GLN A 76 -1.46 -4.28 -7.80
CA GLN A 76 -1.14 -3.34 -6.72
C GLN A 76 -2.11 -2.15 -6.65
N GLU A 77 -2.61 -1.69 -7.80
CA GLU A 77 -3.66 -0.67 -7.85
C GLU A 77 -4.97 -1.23 -7.28
N GLY A 78 -5.31 -2.47 -7.61
CA GLY A 78 -6.44 -3.20 -7.04
C GLY A 78 -6.33 -3.40 -5.53
N LEU A 79 -5.15 -3.81 -5.04
CA LEU A 79 -4.85 -3.93 -3.60
C LEU A 79 -5.07 -2.60 -2.87
N THR A 80 -4.48 -1.53 -3.39
CA THR A 80 -4.53 -0.20 -2.78
C THR A 80 -5.95 0.36 -2.81
N TYR A 81 -6.65 0.17 -3.92
CA TYR A 81 -8.07 0.53 -4.03
C TYR A 81 -8.92 -0.28 -3.03
N LEU A 82 -8.95 -1.61 -3.16
CA LEU A 82 -9.92 -2.45 -2.45
C LEU A 82 -9.65 -2.50 -0.95
N PHE A 83 -8.40 -2.49 -0.49
CA PHE A 83 -8.12 -2.66 0.94
C PHE A 83 -7.59 -1.39 1.59
N GLY A 84 -7.11 -0.42 0.82
CA GLY A 84 -6.62 0.86 1.33
C GLY A 84 -7.69 1.94 1.30
N LEU A 85 -8.19 2.26 0.10
CA LEU A 85 -9.03 3.43 -0.17
C LEU A 85 -10.54 3.14 -0.11
N GLY A 86 -10.94 1.94 -0.49
CA GLY A 86 -12.33 1.58 -0.72
C GLY A 86 -13.26 1.78 0.48
N PRO A 87 -12.86 1.56 1.76
CA PRO A 87 -13.71 1.90 2.90
C PRO A 87 -14.12 3.38 2.93
N GLY A 88 -13.24 4.30 2.52
CA GLY A 88 -13.57 5.72 2.45
C GLY A 88 -14.29 6.09 1.15
N LEU A 89 -13.90 5.48 0.03
CA LEU A 89 -14.46 5.82 -1.29
C LEU A 89 -15.85 5.23 -1.54
N LEU A 90 -16.21 4.13 -0.88
CA LEU A 90 -17.49 3.43 -1.05
C LEU A 90 -18.50 3.77 0.06
N TYR A 91 -18.08 4.50 1.09
CA TYR A 91 -18.98 4.95 2.16
C TYR A 91 -20.07 5.87 1.60
N GLY A 92 -21.33 5.54 1.87
CA GLY A 92 -22.50 6.24 1.33
C GLY A 92 -22.77 6.00 -0.16
N ILE A 93 -21.97 5.14 -0.83
CA ILE A 93 -22.25 4.66 -2.19
C ILE A 93 -22.82 3.24 -2.11
N LEU A 94 -22.15 2.34 -1.41
CA LEU A 94 -22.69 1.00 -1.13
C LEU A 94 -23.80 1.10 -0.08
N PRO A 95 -24.92 0.35 -0.23
CA PRO A 95 -25.91 0.26 0.83
C PRO A 95 -25.28 -0.32 2.10
N GLU A 96 -25.75 0.14 3.26
CA GLU A 96 -25.09 -0.07 4.56
C GLU A 96 -24.74 -1.54 4.85
N VAL A 97 -25.65 -2.47 4.53
CA VAL A 97 -25.42 -3.91 4.76
C VAL A 97 -24.24 -4.46 3.95
N TYR A 98 -24.12 -4.07 2.68
CA TYR A 98 -23.02 -4.47 1.80
C TYR A 98 -21.72 -3.75 2.17
N PHE A 99 -21.81 -2.48 2.57
CA PHE A 99 -20.67 -1.71 3.02
C PHE A 99 -20.04 -2.31 4.29
N ARG A 100 -20.86 -2.69 5.27
CA ARG A 100 -20.41 -3.34 6.50
C ARG A 100 -19.76 -4.69 6.24
N HIS A 101 -20.40 -5.53 5.41
CA HIS A 101 -19.83 -6.80 4.96
C HIS A 101 -18.45 -6.62 4.31
N TYR A 102 -18.36 -5.69 3.37
CA TYR A 102 -17.10 -5.35 2.70
C TYR A 102 -16.04 -4.86 3.70
N CYS A 103 -16.39 -3.98 4.64
CA CYS A 103 -15.47 -3.50 5.67
C CYS A 103 -14.97 -4.63 6.58
N LYS A 104 -15.81 -5.65 6.85
CA LYS A 104 -15.43 -6.85 7.59
C LYS A 104 -14.32 -7.61 6.86
N ILE A 105 -14.47 -7.83 5.54
CA ILE A 105 -13.42 -8.44 4.70
C ILE A 105 -12.15 -7.58 4.69
N VAL A 106 -12.28 -6.25 4.59
CA VAL A 106 -11.13 -5.35 4.64
C VAL A 106 -10.38 -5.44 5.97
N ARG A 107 -11.11 -5.54 7.10
CA ARG A 107 -10.50 -5.72 8.42
C ARG A 107 -9.70 -7.02 8.49
N GLY A 108 -10.29 -8.15 8.12
CA GLY A 108 -9.62 -9.45 8.11
C GLY A 108 -8.38 -9.44 7.24
N PHE A 109 -8.49 -8.89 6.02
CA PHE A 109 -7.36 -8.79 5.11
C PHE A 109 -6.25 -7.88 5.64
N ARG A 110 -6.60 -6.73 6.23
CA ARG A 110 -5.60 -5.83 6.82
C ARG A 110 -4.86 -6.48 7.99
N LEU A 111 -5.50 -7.36 8.75
CA LEU A 111 -4.87 -8.11 9.83
C LEU A 111 -3.87 -9.15 9.29
N THR A 112 -4.26 -9.96 8.31
CA THR A 112 -3.38 -10.99 7.73
C THR A 112 -2.22 -10.42 6.95
N TYR A 113 -2.40 -9.25 6.33
CA TYR A 113 -1.37 -8.59 5.54
C TYR A 113 -0.35 -7.80 6.37
N GLN A 114 -0.44 -7.84 7.71
CA GLN A 114 0.57 -7.26 8.58
C GLN A 114 1.90 -8.03 8.50
N ARG A 115 3.00 -7.37 8.87
CA ARG A 115 4.31 -8.04 9.03
C ARG A 115 4.43 -8.78 10.36
N LYS A 116 3.59 -8.44 11.33
CA LYS A 116 3.50 -9.11 12.63
C LYS A 116 2.03 -9.20 12.97
N ILE A 117 1.59 -10.36 13.43
CA ILE A 117 0.22 -10.63 13.82
C ILE A 117 0.24 -11.43 15.11
N SER A 118 -0.55 -11.00 16.08
CA SER A 118 -0.70 -11.71 17.35
C SER A 118 -1.65 -12.90 17.20
N ARG A 119 -1.56 -13.87 18.11
CA ARG A 119 -2.49 -15.01 18.12
C ARG A 119 -3.95 -14.57 18.27
N ALA A 120 -4.21 -13.52 19.05
CA ALA A 120 -5.55 -12.96 19.22
C ALA A 120 -6.06 -12.39 17.89
N GLU A 121 -5.23 -11.64 17.15
CA GLU A 121 -5.59 -11.13 15.82
C GLU A 121 -5.80 -12.26 14.80
N VAL A 122 -5.08 -13.38 14.89
CA VAL A 122 -5.32 -14.57 14.04
C VAL A 122 -6.71 -15.16 14.32
N VAL A 123 -7.10 -15.30 15.59
CA VAL A 123 -8.43 -15.79 15.97
C VAL A 123 -9.52 -14.81 15.50
N GLU A 124 -9.33 -13.50 15.73
CA GLU A 124 -10.23 -12.45 15.25
C GLU A 124 -10.40 -12.54 13.73
N THR A 125 -9.30 -12.67 13.00
CA THR A 125 -9.29 -12.80 11.53
C THR A 125 -10.08 -14.03 11.09
N HIS A 126 -9.87 -15.19 11.72
CA HIS A 126 -10.58 -16.41 11.35
C HIS A 126 -12.09 -16.24 11.51
N GLN A 127 -12.52 -15.73 12.66
CA GLN A 127 -13.93 -15.44 12.93
C GLN A 127 -14.50 -14.45 11.90
N ILE A 128 -13.79 -13.36 11.63
CA ILE A 128 -14.16 -12.36 10.62
C ILE A 128 -14.41 -12.99 9.25
N PHE A 129 -13.52 -13.88 8.80
CA PHE A 129 -13.66 -14.51 7.48
C PHE A 129 -14.75 -15.58 7.44
N CYS A 130 -14.97 -16.34 8.51
CA CYS A 130 -16.11 -17.25 8.62
C CYS A 130 -17.43 -16.48 8.54
N GLU A 131 -17.60 -15.44 9.34
CA GLU A 131 -18.81 -14.61 9.32
C GLU A 131 -18.99 -13.91 7.97
N ALA A 132 -17.92 -13.38 7.37
CA ALA A 132 -18.01 -12.73 6.06
C ALA A 132 -18.38 -13.71 4.94
N HIS A 133 -18.02 -14.99 5.06
CA HIS A 133 -18.41 -16.01 4.11
C HIS A 133 -19.91 -16.32 4.21
N GLU A 134 -20.41 -16.54 5.42
CA GLU A 134 -21.85 -16.75 5.68
C GLU A 134 -22.69 -15.54 5.24
N GLU A 135 -22.26 -14.33 5.61
CA GLU A 135 -22.94 -13.09 5.18
C GLU A 135 -22.91 -12.91 3.66
N PHE A 136 -21.86 -13.36 2.96
CA PHE A 136 -21.85 -13.30 1.50
C PHE A 136 -22.91 -14.20 0.88
N GLU A 137 -23.11 -15.39 1.47
CA GLU A 137 -24.15 -16.32 1.03
C GLU A 137 -25.55 -15.73 1.16
N ASP A 138 -25.80 -14.97 2.22
CA ASP A 138 -27.10 -14.33 2.46
C ASP A 138 -27.27 -13.05 1.64
N LEU A 139 -26.22 -12.24 1.48
CA LEU A 139 -26.31 -10.91 0.85
C LEU A 139 -26.25 -10.94 -0.68
N TYR A 140 -25.29 -11.68 -1.26
CA TYR A 140 -25.00 -11.67 -2.70
C TYR A 140 -25.55 -12.93 -3.39
N TYR A 141 -25.14 -14.10 -2.90
CA TYR A 141 -25.58 -15.39 -3.47
C TYR A 141 -27.08 -15.62 -3.27
N GLN A 142 -27.61 -15.21 -2.11
CA GLN A 142 -29.01 -15.38 -1.70
C GLN A 142 -29.50 -16.83 -1.81
N ARG A 143 -28.57 -17.80 -1.79
CA ARG A 143 -28.83 -19.23 -1.97
C ARG A 143 -29.59 -19.57 -3.26
N LYS A 144 -29.50 -18.70 -4.27
CA LYS A 144 -30.13 -18.89 -5.59
C LYS A 144 -29.18 -19.69 -6.48
N VAL A 145 -29.64 -20.81 -7.05
CA VAL A 145 -28.82 -21.63 -7.99
C VAL A 145 -28.29 -20.77 -9.15
N SER A 146 -29.10 -19.81 -9.63
CA SER A 146 -28.75 -18.85 -10.68
C SER A 146 -27.62 -17.88 -10.33
N ARG A 147 -27.18 -17.83 -9.06
CA ARG A 147 -26.08 -17.00 -8.55
C ARG A 147 -24.91 -17.81 -8.00
N LEU A 148 -24.90 -19.13 -8.18
CA LEU A 148 -23.88 -20.01 -7.61
C LEU A 148 -22.46 -19.63 -8.04
N HIS A 149 -22.30 -19.10 -9.25
CA HIS A 149 -21.01 -18.62 -9.79
C HIS A 149 -20.47 -17.37 -9.09
N PHE A 150 -21.26 -16.70 -8.24
CA PHE A 150 -20.76 -15.62 -7.36
C PHE A 150 -19.84 -16.18 -6.27
N CYS A 151 -20.05 -17.42 -5.85
CA CYS A 151 -19.28 -18.12 -4.82
C CYS A 151 -17.92 -18.60 -5.37
N ARG A 152 -17.05 -17.65 -5.73
CA ARG A 152 -15.73 -17.95 -6.30
C ARG A 152 -14.77 -18.53 -5.27
N GLN A 153 -13.82 -19.33 -5.74
CA GLN A 153 -12.73 -19.90 -4.93
C GLN A 153 -11.97 -18.84 -4.11
N SER A 154 -11.83 -17.61 -4.61
CA SER A 154 -11.15 -16.53 -3.88
C SER A 154 -11.87 -16.14 -2.60
N LEU A 155 -13.20 -16.24 -2.55
CA LEU A 155 -13.95 -16.00 -1.32
C LEU A 155 -13.73 -17.15 -0.33
N HIS A 156 -13.82 -18.39 -0.81
CA HIS A 156 -13.56 -19.58 0.01
C HIS A 156 -12.15 -19.58 0.61
N ASN A 157 -11.15 -19.15 -0.16
CA ASN A 157 -9.76 -19.05 0.30
C ASN A 157 -9.59 -18.20 1.56
N LEU A 158 -10.47 -17.22 1.80
CA LEU A 158 -10.42 -16.39 3.02
C LEU A 158 -10.55 -17.23 4.30
N LEU A 159 -11.30 -18.34 4.27
CA LEU A 159 -11.46 -19.24 5.42
C LEU A 159 -10.13 -19.86 5.85
N HIS A 160 -9.19 -20.00 4.92
CA HIS A 160 -7.89 -20.65 5.14
C HIS A 160 -6.77 -19.69 5.49
N GLU A 161 -6.96 -18.38 5.29
CA GLU A 161 -5.90 -17.38 5.51
C GLU A 161 -5.39 -17.35 6.95
N ALA A 162 -6.29 -17.45 7.93
CA ALA A 162 -5.91 -17.45 9.35
C ALA A 162 -5.20 -18.75 9.79
N PRO A 163 -5.72 -19.96 9.46
CA PRO A 163 -4.97 -21.21 9.67
C PRO A 163 -3.59 -21.21 9.00
N GLU A 164 -3.50 -20.76 7.75
CA GLU A 164 -2.24 -20.71 7.01
C GLU A 164 -1.25 -19.71 7.61
N THR A 165 -1.75 -18.62 8.21
CA THR A 165 -0.90 -17.66 8.93
C THR A 165 -0.16 -18.33 10.10
N ILE A 166 -0.73 -19.35 10.75
CA ILE A 166 -0.06 -20.11 11.81
C ILE A 166 1.06 -20.99 11.23
N ARG A 167 0.82 -21.57 10.04
CA ARG A 167 1.73 -22.53 9.40
C ARG A 167 2.90 -21.86 8.68
N LEU A 168 2.63 -20.76 7.97
CA LEU A 168 3.57 -20.09 7.06
C LEU A 168 3.98 -18.69 7.52
N GLY A 169 3.35 -18.16 8.56
CA GLY A 169 3.47 -16.77 8.97
C GLY A 169 2.55 -15.83 8.16
N PRO A 170 2.60 -14.51 8.42
CA PRO A 170 1.69 -13.55 7.84
C PRO A 170 1.68 -13.50 6.30
N GLY A 171 0.52 -13.14 5.73
CA GLY A 171 0.25 -13.07 4.28
C GLY A 171 1.24 -12.20 3.49
N ALA A 172 1.84 -11.20 4.14
CA ALA A 172 2.87 -10.36 3.54
C ALA A 172 4.15 -11.12 3.15
N TYR A 173 4.45 -12.26 3.79
CA TYR A 173 5.71 -12.99 3.59
C TYR A 173 5.64 -14.07 2.52
N HIS A 174 4.47 -14.68 2.31
CA HIS A 174 4.27 -15.68 1.25
C HIS A 174 3.56 -15.09 0.02
N SER A 175 3.63 -13.76 -0.14
CA SER A 175 3.16 -13.09 -1.35
C SER A 175 4.09 -13.38 -2.54
N GLN A 176 3.52 -13.49 -3.74
CA GLN A 176 4.27 -13.80 -4.97
C GLN A 176 4.95 -12.58 -5.61
N TRP A 177 4.87 -11.39 -5.02
CA TRP A 177 5.41 -10.16 -5.64
C TRP A 177 6.89 -10.27 -5.98
N THR A 178 7.70 -10.82 -5.06
CA THR A 178 9.13 -11.02 -5.28
C THR A 178 9.39 -12.06 -6.37
N MET A 179 8.62 -13.16 -6.37
CA MET A 179 8.74 -14.21 -7.39
C MET A 179 8.42 -13.68 -8.79
N GLU A 180 7.32 -12.95 -8.94
CA GLU A 180 6.91 -12.33 -10.21
C GLU A 180 7.96 -11.33 -10.73
N ARG A 181 8.55 -10.54 -9.83
CA ARG A 181 9.66 -9.66 -10.17
C ARG A 181 10.88 -10.44 -10.65
N THR A 182 11.23 -11.54 -9.98
CA THR A 182 12.33 -12.41 -10.40
C THR A 182 12.06 -13.02 -11.78
N ILE A 183 10.83 -13.47 -12.06
CA ILE A 183 10.44 -13.97 -13.39
C ILE A 183 10.65 -12.89 -14.44
N GLY A 184 10.20 -11.66 -14.18
CA GLY A 184 10.41 -10.52 -15.08
C GLY A 184 11.89 -10.23 -15.34
N ASN A 185 12.70 -10.13 -14.28
CA ASN A 185 14.14 -9.89 -14.38
C ASN A 185 14.85 -10.99 -15.20
N LEU A 186 14.51 -12.26 -14.95
CA LEU A 186 15.07 -13.37 -15.70
C LEU A 186 14.67 -13.33 -17.17
N GLY A 187 13.43 -12.93 -17.47
CA GLY A 187 12.97 -12.70 -18.84
C GLY A 187 13.78 -11.63 -19.57
N GLU A 188 14.15 -10.54 -18.90
CA GLU A 188 15.02 -9.48 -19.47
C GLU A 188 16.46 -9.97 -19.73
N GLU A 189 16.92 -10.99 -19.00
CA GLU A 189 18.25 -11.58 -19.16
C GLU A 189 18.34 -12.67 -20.23
N MET A 190 17.19 -13.13 -20.76
CA MET A 190 17.12 -14.11 -21.85
C MET A 190 17.52 -13.46 -23.17
N LYS A 191 18.82 -13.51 -23.49
CA LYS A 191 19.40 -12.86 -24.69
C LYS A 191 19.70 -13.83 -25.84
N GLN A 192 19.51 -15.13 -25.65
CA GLN A 192 19.81 -16.16 -26.66
C GLN A 192 18.52 -16.81 -27.16
N HIS A 193 18.13 -16.49 -28.39
CA HIS A 193 16.90 -17.02 -29.01
C HIS A 193 17.01 -18.48 -29.46
N SER A 194 18.23 -18.99 -29.73
CA SER A 194 18.44 -20.36 -30.21
C SER A 194 18.39 -21.43 -29.12
N ASP A 195 18.69 -21.06 -27.87
CA ASP A 195 18.61 -21.97 -26.72
C ASP A 195 18.20 -21.19 -25.45
N PRO A 196 16.93 -20.74 -25.39
CA PRO A 196 16.44 -19.89 -24.32
C PRO A 196 16.44 -20.58 -22.96
N TYR A 197 16.18 -21.89 -22.91
CA TYR A 197 16.07 -22.65 -21.66
C TYR A 197 17.44 -22.88 -21.01
N THR A 198 18.48 -23.23 -21.78
CA THR A 198 19.83 -23.35 -21.25
C THR A 198 20.34 -22.00 -20.79
N ASN A 199 20.06 -20.93 -21.54
CA ASN A 199 20.43 -19.57 -21.16
C ASN A 199 19.78 -19.17 -19.82
N LEU A 200 18.46 -19.35 -19.71
CA LEU A 200 17.69 -19.09 -18.49
C LEU A 200 18.22 -19.89 -17.30
N SER A 201 18.49 -21.18 -17.49
CA SER A 201 19.03 -22.05 -16.43
C SER A 201 20.39 -21.56 -15.93
N ARG A 202 21.29 -21.16 -16.84
CA ARG A 202 22.60 -20.59 -16.48
C ARG A 202 22.46 -19.27 -15.75
N ARG A 203 21.51 -18.41 -16.15
CA ARG A 203 21.18 -17.16 -15.41
C ARG A 203 20.69 -17.46 -14.01
N GLY A 204 19.75 -18.39 -13.86
CA GLY A 204 19.23 -18.83 -12.56
C GLY A 204 20.34 -19.34 -11.64
N ILE A 205 21.21 -20.23 -12.15
CA ILE A 205 22.37 -20.74 -11.39
C ILE A 205 23.29 -19.60 -10.96
N ARG A 206 23.62 -18.66 -11.85
CA ARG A 206 24.48 -17.51 -11.54
C ARG A 206 23.89 -16.65 -10.43
N HIS A 207 22.59 -16.32 -10.50
CA HIS A 207 21.88 -15.57 -9.46
C HIS A 207 21.91 -16.32 -8.12
N ALA A 208 21.60 -17.62 -8.12
CA ALA A 208 21.64 -18.45 -6.92
C ALA A 208 23.05 -18.49 -6.29
N GLN A 209 24.10 -18.65 -7.10
CA GLN A 209 25.49 -18.65 -6.63
C GLN A 209 25.88 -17.30 -6.03
N VAL A 210 25.54 -16.19 -6.69
CA VAL A 210 25.83 -14.84 -6.17
C VAL A 210 25.08 -14.58 -4.86
N ASN A 211 23.79 -14.91 -4.80
CA ASN A 211 22.98 -14.74 -3.59
C ASN A 211 23.50 -15.61 -2.43
N ALA A 212 23.93 -16.85 -2.73
CA ALA A 212 24.55 -17.72 -1.74
C ALA A 212 25.88 -17.14 -1.21
N LEU A 213 26.74 -16.64 -2.10
CA LEU A 213 27.99 -15.99 -1.71
C LEU A 213 27.75 -14.75 -0.83
N LYS A 214 26.81 -13.88 -1.21
CA LYS A 214 26.42 -12.70 -0.40
C LYS A 214 25.85 -13.10 0.96
N SER A 215 25.09 -14.20 1.02
CA SER A 215 24.52 -14.68 2.29
C SER A 215 25.57 -15.32 3.20
N LEU A 216 26.57 -16.01 2.63
CA LEU A 216 27.65 -16.65 3.37
C LEU A 216 28.73 -15.65 3.82
N ILE A 217 28.98 -14.63 3.01
CA ILE A 217 30.00 -13.60 3.26
C ILE A 217 29.33 -12.23 3.03
N PRO A 218 28.61 -11.71 4.04
CA PRO A 218 27.91 -10.42 3.94
C PRO A 218 28.80 -9.26 3.52
N ASP A 219 30.08 -9.29 3.93
CA ASP A 219 31.09 -8.26 3.61
C ASP A 219 31.35 -8.09 2.09
N LEU A 220 30.95 -9.06 1.26
CA LEU A 220 31.02 -8.94 -0.20
C LEU A 220 30.00 -7.95 -0.78
N GLU A 221 28.94 -7.65 -0.02
CA GLU A 221 27.95 -6.65 -0.39
C GLU A 221 28.32 -5.33 0.30
N PRO A 222 28.83 -4.32 -0.45
CA PRO A 222 29.20 -3.05 0.16
C PRO A 222 27.96 -2.40 0.75
N ASP A 223 28.12 -1.78 1.92
CA ASP A 223 27.06 -0.96 2.50
C ASP A 223 26.63 0.11 1.50
N PRO A 224 25.31 0.32 1.31
CA PRO A 224 24.84 1.31 0.38
C PRO A 224 25.32 2.70 0.83
N GLU A 225 26.15 3.33 0.00
CA GLU A 225 26.61 4.69 0.26
C GLU A 225 25.43 5.66 0.37
N LEU A 226 25.54 6.58 1.33
CA LEU A 226 24.55 7.64 1.46
C LEU A 226 24.53 8.50 0.18
N PRO A 227 23.35 8.81 -0.37
CA PRO A 227 23.27 9.67 -1.54
C PRO A 227 23.98 11.01 -1.26
N ARG A 228 24.77 11.48 -2.22
CA ARG A 228 25.57 12.72 -2.08
C ARG A 228 24.77 13.86 -1.46
N GLY A 229 25.32 14.44 -0.38
CA GLY A 229 24.72 15.57 0.34
C GLY A 229 23.56 15.17 1.26
N SER A 230 23.44 13.89 1.60
CA SER A 230 22.65 13.42 2.74
C SER A 230 23.49 13.47 4.02
N GLU A 231 22.82 13.52 5.16
CA GLU A 231 23.45 13.61 6.48
C GLU A 231 22.77 12.59 7.41
N ASP A 232 23.56 11.69 8.00
CA ASP A 232 23.10 10.75 9.01
C ASP A 232 23.05 11.48 10.36
N VAL A 233 21.86 11.53 10.96
CA VAL A 233 21.63 12.19 12.26
C VAL A 233 21.42 11.18 13.38
N GLY A 234 21.71 9.90 13.14
CA GLY A 234 21.62 8.81 14.10
C GLY A 234 20.21 8.21 14.21
N GLY A 235 20.11 7.07 14.91
CA GLY A 235 18.83 6.41 15.18
C GLY A 235 18.08 5.90 13.93
N GLY A 236 18.78 5.74 12.80
CA GLY A 236 18.18 5.35 11.51
C GLY A 236 17.54 6.52 10.74
N TYR A 237 17.75 7.75 11.17
CA TYR A 237 17.26 8.96 10.52
C TYR A 237 18.32 9.55 9.59
N ILE A 238 17.95 9.84 8.34
CA ILE A 238 18.88 10.43 7.36
C ILE A 238 18.22 11.65 6.71
N LEU A 239 18.83 12.82 6.86
CA LEU A 239 18.44 14.03 6.16
C LEU A 239 18.85 13.92 4.70
N LYS A 240 17.93 14.22 3.77
CA LYS A 240 18.16 14.11 2.31
C LYS A 240 18.00 15.44 1.60
N ARG A 241 18.69 15.58 0.46
CA ARG A 241 18.67 16.80 -0.38
C ARG A 241 17.26 17.30 -0.75
N ALA A 242 17.26 18.58 -1.11
CA ALA A 242 16.27 19.63 -0.86
C ALA A 242 16.46 20.28 0.52
N LYS A 243 17.64 20.91 0.72
CA LYS A 243 17.98 21.72 1.89
C LYS A 243 18.19 23.19 1.50
N ASP A 244 18.14 24.11 2.46
CA ASP A 244 18.60 25.48 2.25
C ASP A 244 20.07 25.47 1.82
N GLU A 245 20.44 26.36 0.88
CA GLU A 245 21.82 26.47 0.41
C GLU A 245 22.75 27.00 1.51
N PHE A 246 22.27 27.98 2.26
CA PHE A 246 22.97 28.61 3.37
C PHE A 246 22.10 28.61 4.63
N SER A 247 22.75 28.54 5.78
CA SER A 247 22.12 28.69 7.09
C SER A 247 21.54 30.10 7.22
N GLN A 248 20.34 30.20 7.79
CA GLN A 248 19.63 31.46 7.99
C GLN A 248 19.64 31.83 9.46
N VAL A 249 20.10 33.05 9.76
CA VAL A 249 20.05 33.60 11.11
C VAL A 249 18.61 33.97 11.45
N ILE A 250 18.10 33.44 12.56
CA ILE A 250 16.76 33.73 13.06
C ILE A 250 16.85 34.82 14.13
N ARG A 251 16.05 35.88 13.99
CA ARG A 251 16.08 37.07 14.84
C ARG A 251 14.75 37.27 15.57
N GLY A 252 14.82 38.02 16.67
CA GLY A 252 13.66 38.37 17.50
C GLY A 252 13.05 37.15 18.20
N VAL A 253 11.75 37.23 18.50
CA VAL A 253 11.01 36.24 19.31
C VAL A 253 11.16 34.78 18.86
N GLN A 254 11.36 34.53 17.55
CA GLN A 254 11.58 33.18 17.04
C GLN A 254 12.99 32.66 17.38
N GLY A 255 13.99 33.53 17.35
CA GLY A 255 15.35 33.22 17.73
C GLY A 255 15.45 32.98 19.23
N ASP A 256 14.79 33.83 20.02
CA ASP A 256 14.72 33.69 21.48
C ASP A 256 14.07 32.35 21.87
N ALA A 257 12.95 31.98 21.25
CA ALA A 257 12.30 30.69 21.51
C ALA A 257 13.17 29.47 21.13
N ILE A 258 13.99 29.57 20.08
CA ILE A 258 14.94 28.52 19.71
C ILE A 258 16.08 28.44 20.73
N LYS A 259 16.58 29.60 21.19
CA LYS A 259 17.58 29.67 22.25
C LYS A 259 17.06 28.99 23.52
N ASP A 260 15.89 29.39 24.00
CA ASP A 260 15.24 28.81 25.20
C ASP A 260 15.09 27.29 25.09
N TYR A 261 14.67 26.81 23.91
CA TYR A 261 14.56 25.37 23.64
C TYR A 261 15.92 24.66 23.69
N LEU A 262 16.97 25.24 23.09
CA LEU A 262 18.30 24.65 23.10
C LEU A 262 18.84 24.58 24.53
N GLU A 263 18.76 25.66 25.30
CA GLU A 263 19.21 25.70 26.71
C GLU A 263 18.49 24.65 27.56
N ALA A 264 17.18 24.46 27.34
CA ALA A 264 16.40 23.44 28.03
C ALA A 264 16.78 21.99 27.66
N VAL A 265 17.25 21.75 26.44
CA VAL A 265 17.59 20.40 25.94
C VAL A 265 19.05 20.05 26.15
N THR A 266 19.96 21.01 26.03
CA THR A 266 21.40 20.79 26.16
C THR A 266 21.93 21.07 27.57
N GLU A 267 21.14 21.73 28.42
CA GLU A 267 21.55 22.23 29.74
C GLU A 267 22.73 23.25 29.65
N GLU A 268 22.98 23.80 28.46
CA GLU A 268 23.98 24.84 28.23
C GLU A 268 23.35 26.24 28.32
N THR A 269 24.14 27.26 28.68
CA THR A 269 23.70 28.66 28.65
C THR A 269 24.35 29.39 27.48
N TYR A 270 23.55 30.03 26.61
CA TYR A 270 24.07 30.79 25.49
C TYR A 270 24.20 32.29 25.84
N PRO A 271 25.22 33.01 25.31
CA PRO A 271 25.44 34.41 25.59
C PRO A 271 24.24 35.33 25.29
N GLU A 272 24.23 36.49 25.92
CA GLU A 272 23.29 37.57 25.62
C GLU A 272 23.60 38.10 24.20
N GLY A 273 22.62 37.98 23.30
CA GLY A 273 22.81 38.27 21.86
C GLY A 273 23.15 37.06 20.97
N PHE A 274 23.12 35.83 21.50
CA PHE A 274 23.16 34.63 20.67
C PHE A 274 22.03 34.64 19.62
N LEU A 275 22.41 34.48 18.35
CA LEU A 275 21.46 34.41 17.24
C LEU A 275 21.52 33.00 16.63
N PRO A 276 20.48 32.16 16.84
CA PRO A 276 20.47 30.82 16.30
C PRO A 276 20.44 30.86 14.77
N SER A 277 21.20 29.95 14.18
CA SER A 277 21.25 29.74 12.73
C SER A 277 20.58 28.42 12.39
N LEU A 278 19.64 28.45 11.45
CA LEU A 278 18.90 27.26 11.02
C LEU A 278 19.16 26.96 9.54
N GLN A 279 19.36 25.68 9.24
CA GLN A 279 19.34 25.16 7.88
C GLN A 279 18.18 24.17 7.74
N ARG A 280 17.18 24.48 6.91
CA ARG A 280 16.03 23.58 6.76
C ARG A 280 16.34 22.46 5.79
N TRP A 281 15.85 21.28 6.11
CA TRP A 281 15.84 20.11 5.24
C TRP A 281 14.40 19.73 4.92
N ALA A 282 14.09 19.54 3.65
CA ALA A 282 12.73 19.23 3.21
C ALA A 282 12.46 17.73 3.07
N ARG A 283 13.44 16.86 3.33
CA ARG A 283 13.30 15.41 3.23
C ARG A 283 14.04 14.73 4.37
N LEU A 284 13.35 13.78 4.99
CA LEU A 284 13.88 12.95 6.07
C LEU A 284 13.55 11.50 5.75
N GLN A 285 14.56 10.64 5.69
CA GLN A 285 14.36 9.21 5.75
C GLN A 285 14.12 8.80 7.21
N LEU A 286 13.08 8.02 7.42
CA LEU A 286 12.72 7.44 8.70
C LEU A 286 13.42 6.08 8.89
N PRO A 287 13.48 5.55 10.12
CA PRO A 287 14.13 4.26 10.40
C PRO A 287 13.54 3.07 9.63
N ASN A 288 12.28 3.19 9.18
CA ASN A 288 11.61 2.20 8.34
C ASN A 288 11.93 2.34 6.82
N GLY A 289 12.85 3.24 6.45
CA GLY A 289 13.26 3.52 5.07
C GLY A 289 12.32 4.47 4.30
N GLN A 290 11.16 4.83 4.84
CA GLN A 290 10.25 5.77 4.18
C GLN A 290 10.83 7.19 4.18
N ILE A 291 10.53 7.96 3.13
CA ILE A 291 10.97 9.35 3.02
C ILE A 291 9.79 10.27 3.31
N ALA A 292 9.82 10.89 4.50
CA ALA A 292 8.97 12.00 4.85
C ALA A 292 9.41 13.26 4.10
N ARG A 293 8.44 14.10 3.73
CA ARG A 293 8.69 15.33 2.97
C ARG A 293 8.03 16.52 3.67
N GLY A 294 8.78 17.61 3.77
CA GLY A 294 8.34 18.82 4.44
C GLY A 294 7.35 19.63 3.61
N ALA A 295 6.38 20.26 4.30
CA ALA A 295 5.39 21.15 3.68
C ALA A 295 6.04 22.28 2.88
N TRP A 296 7.25 22.74 3.28
CA TRP A 296 8.01 23.77 2.58
C TRP A 296 8.16 23.51 1.07
N LYS A 297 8.60 22.30 0.67
CA LYS A 297 8.77 21.96 -0.75
C LYS A 297 7.53 21.37 -1.39
N GLU A 298 6.64 20.76 -0.60
CA GLU A 298 5.39 20.21 -1.13
C GLU A 298 4.39 21.31 -1.53
N LYS A 299 4.22 22.36 -0.71
CA LYS A 299 3.29 23.48 -0.99
C LYS A 299 3.67 24.30 -2.22
N GLN A 300 4.93 24.23 -2.66
CA GLN A 300 5.42 24.90 -3.87
C GLN A 300 5.00 24.17 -5.16
N LYS A 301 4.44 22.96 -5.06
CA LYS A 301 4.01 22.16 -6.20
C LYS A 301 2.49 22.24 -6.36
N ALA A 302 2.03 22.23 -7.62
CA ALA A 302 0.62 22.01 -7.92
C ALA A 302 0.17 20.65 -7.34
N LEU A 303 -1.09 20.57 -6.90
CA LEU A 303 -1.64 19.38 -6.23
C LEU A 303 -1.49 18.10 -7.07
N HIS A 304 -1.71 18.17 -8.39
CA HIS A 304 -1.55 17.02 -9.28
C HIS A 304 -0.08 16.57 -9.48
N LYS A 305 0.91 17.36 -9.02
CA LYS A 305 2.35 17.07 -9.11
C LYS A 305 2.98 16.69 -7.76
N VAL A 306 2.18 16.59 -6.69
CA VAL A 306 2.66 16.19 -5.35
C VAL A 306 2.16 14.80 -4.99
N ARG A 307 2.93 14.11 -4.15
CA ARG A 307 2.59 12.85 -3.49
C ARG A 307 2.90 13.08 -2.02
N MET A 308 1.92 13.59 -1.28
CA MET A 308 2.11 14.10 0.07
C MET A 308 2.61 12.99 0.99
N ALA A 309 3.76 13.21 1.62
CA ALA A 309 4.42 12.27 2.52
C ALA A 309 4.53 12.81 3.95
N ARG A 310 3.59 13.69 4.32
CA ARG A 310 3.47 14.32 5.65
C ARG A 310 2.21 13.87 6.40
N ASN A 311 1.69 12.70 6.05
CA ASN A 311 0.54 12.11 6.72
C ASN A 311 1.03 11.49 8.03
N VAL A 312 0.56 12.01 9.16
CA VAL A 312 0.82 11.43 10.48
C VAL A 312 -0.34 10.49 10.83
N ARG A 313 0.00 9.33 11.41
CA ARG A 313 -1.02 8.49 12.02
C ARG A 313 -1.49 9.20 13.28
N VAL A 314 -2.67 9.81 13.23
CA VAL A 314 -3.36 10.24 14.44
C VAL A 314 -3.72 8.96 15.22
N GLY A 315 -3.39 8.91 16.51
CA GLY A 315 -3.67 7.75 17.37
C GLY A 315 -5.12 7.29 17.19
N ARG A 316 -5.33 5.97 17.12
CA ARG A 316 -6.62 5.32 16.82
C ARG A 316 -7.77 6.03 17.57
N PHE A 317 -8.68 6.68 16.85
CA PHE A 317 -10.05 6.77 17.32
C PHE A 317 -10.62 5.36 17.21
N LEU A 318 -11.08 4.86 18.36
CA LEU A 318 -11.65 3.53 18.56
C LEU A 318 -12.82 3.26 17.62
#